data_AF-A0A2T3WAL8-F1
#
_entry.id   AF-A0A2T3WAL8-F1
#
_cell.length_a   1.000
_cell.length_b   1.000
_cell.length_c   1.000
_cell.angle_alpha   90.00
_cell.angle_beta   90.00
_cell.angle_gamma   90.00
#
_symmetry.space_group_name_H-M   'P 1'
#
loop_
_entity.id
_entity.type
_entity.pdbx_description
1 polymer ?
#
loop_
_entity_poly.entity_id
_entity_poly.type
_entity_poly.pdbx_seq_one_letter_code
_entity_poly.pdbx_strand_id
1 'polypeptide(L)'
;MQAMLDALGSRGVLSPALALAVWGHDLIYDPRAGDNEARSAQVFGAWLATQGAVPAHMAQIRALILATQHTAAPATREEALLVDADLGILGASPADFAAYDAAIRQEYRHVPGPLYRIGRRKVLQGFLKRGRIYTTPEFAELEAQARANLAVALSKL
;
A
#
# COMPACT_ATOMS: atom_id res chain seq x y z
N MET A 1 0.96 -2.73 8.51
CA MET A 1 2.31 -2.59 9.10
C MET A 1 3.03 -3.92 9.29
N GLN A 2 2.68 -4.81 10.26
CA GLN A 2 3.42 -6.07 10.49
C GLN A 2 3.55 -6.95 9.25
N ALA A 3 2.45 -7.16 8.51
CA ALA A 3 2.46 -7.97 7.30
C ALA A 3 3.44 -7.46 6.21
N MET A 4 3.63 -6.14 6.10
CA MET A 4 4.60 -5.56 5.15
C MET A 4 6.05 -5.81 5.61
N LEU A 5 6.31 -5.69 6.92
CA LEU A 5 7.63 -6.01 7.48
C LEU A 5 7.97 -7.47 7.24
N ASP A 6 7.01 -8.37 7.48
CA ASP A 6 7.19 -9.81 7.24
C ASP A 6 7.37 -10.11 5.75
N ALA A 7 6.60 -9.45 4.87
CA ALA A 7 6.69 -9.64 3.42
C ALA A 7 8.06 -9.21 2.87
N LEU A 8 8.59 -8.08 3.32
CA LEU A 8 9.92 -7.60 2.95
C LEU A 8 11.03 -8.45 3.61
N GLY A 9 10.85 -8.83 4.87
CA GLY A 9 11.82 -9.61 5.64
C GLY A 9 12.02 -11.01 5.09
N SER A 10 10.92 -11.73 4.82
CA SER A 10 10.94 -13.07 4.20
C SER A 10 11.55 -13.12 2.80
N ARG A 11 11.55 -11.98 2.10
CA ARG A 11 12.17 -11.80 0.77
C ARG A 11 13.62 -11.32 0.84
N GLY A 12 14.15 -11.08 2.05
CA GLY A 12 15.53 -10.63 2.24
C GLY A 12 15.81 -9.20 1.74
N VAL A 13 14.77 -8.37 1.60
CA VAL A 13 14.88 -6.99 1.07
C VAL A 13 14.57 -5.92 2.11
N LEU A 14 14.27 -6.28 3.35
CA LEU A 14 13.98 -5.33 4.43
C LEU A 14 15.23 -4.55 4.84
N SER A 15 15.28 -3.27 4.50
CA SER A 15 16.28 -2.31 4.98
C SER A 15 15.74 -1.49 6.16
N PRO A 16 16.59 -0.82 6.97
CA PRO A 16 16.13 0.09 8.01
C PRO A 16 15.25 1.24 7.48
N ALA A 17 15.58 1.77 6.29
CA ALA A 17 14.78 2.81 5.64
C ALA A 17 13.38 2.30 5.26
N LEU A 18 13.30 1.09 4.69
CA LEU A 18 12.02 0.43 4.38
C LEU A 18 11.22 0.15 5.65
N ALA A 19 11.85 -0.37 6.70
CA ALA A 19 11.18 -0.62 7.98
C ALA A 19 10.56 0.66 8.56
N LEU A 20 11.32 1.76 8.58
CA LEU A 20 10.84 3.06 9.05
C LEU A 20 9.72 3.61 8.16
N ALA A 21 9.84 3.48 6.84
CA ALA A 21 8.78 3.90 5.91
C ALA A 21 7.49 3.07 6.10
N VAL A 22 7.60 1.76 6.34
CA VAL A 22 6.43 0.90 6.67
C VAL A 22 5.72 1.40 7.92
N TRP A 23 6.45 1.80 8.97
CA TRP A 23 5.82 2.37 10.17
C TRP A 23 5.23 3.76 9.92
N GLY A 24 5.83 4.54 9.02
CA GLY A 24 5.45 5.91 8.76
C GLY A 24 4.31 6.10 7.76
N HIS A 25 4.13 5.20 6.78
CA HIS A 25 3.32 5.53 5.59
C HIS A 25 1.83 5.79 5.88
N ASP A 26 1.23 4.97 6.74
CA ASP A 26 -0.17 5.07 7.18
C ASP A 26 -0.32 5.62 8.61
N LEU A 27 0.63 6.45 9.05
CA LEU A 27 0.58 7.06 10.39
C LEU A 27 -0.67 7.96 10.57
N ILE A 28 -1.04 8.68 9.51
CA ILE A 28 -2.29 9.43 9.40
C ILE A 28 -3.17 8.69 8.40
N TYR A 29 -4.36 8.29 8.85
CA TYR A 29 -5.34 7.60 8.01
C TYR A 29 -6.73 8.20 8.22
N ASP A 30 -7.21 8.94 7.22
CA ASP A 30 -8.60 9.38 7.11
C ASP A 30 -9.13 9.00 5.72
N PRO A 31 -10.10 8.07 5.61
CA PRO A 31 -10.63 7.61 4.32
C PRO A 31 -11.36 8.73 3.53
N ARG A 32 -11.55 9.91 4.12
CA ARG A 32 -12.16 11.10 3.49
C ARG A 32 -11.13 12.11 3.00
N ALA A 33 -9.87 11.96 3.39
CA ALA A 33 -8.80 12.87 3.04
C ALA A 33 -7.93 12.30 1.91
N GLY A 34 -7.44 13.17 1.03
CA GLY A 34 -6.54 12.82 -0.08
C GLY A 34 -5.07 13.13 0.19
N ASP A 35 -4.73 13.57 1.40
CA ASP A 35 -3.40 14.04 1.80
C ASP A 35 -2.79 13.21 2.94
N ASN A 36 -3.34 12.02 3.22
CA ASN A 36 -2.94 11.13 4.31
C ASN A 36 -1.44 10.87 4.30
N GLU A 37 -0.88 10.38 3.20
CA GLU A 37 0.52 10.01 3.07
C GLU A 37 1.43 11.25 3.15
N ALA A 38 0.97 12.40 2.66
CA ALA A 38 1.70 13.66 2.79
C ALA A 38 1.79 14.13 4.25
N ARG A 39 0.68 13.99 5.00
CA ARG A 39 0.63 14.30 6.43
C ARG A 39 1.41 13.28 7.26
N SER A 40 1.30 12.00 6.95
CA SER A 40 2.12 10.91 7.49
C SER A 40 3.61 11.21 7.34
N ALA A 41 4.05 11.56 6.13
CA ALA A 41 5.44 11.94 5.85
C ALA A 41 5.89 13.15 6.66
N GLN A 42 5.04 14.17 6.81
CA GLN A 42 5.34 15.36 7.59
C GLN A 42 5.51 15.04 9.08
N VAL A 43 4.55 14.34 9.68
CA VAL A 43 4.56 13.99 11.10
C VAL A 43 5.71 13.04 11.42
N PHE A 44 5.90 12.01 10.61
CA PHE A 44 6.97 11.04 10.80
C PHE A 44 8.35 11.66 10.60
N GLY A 45 8.50 12.55 9.60
CA GLY A 45 9.72 13.31 9.39
C GLY A 45 10.06 14.21 10.59
N ALA A 46 9.07 14.90 11.16
CA ALA A 46 9.28 15.70 12.37
C ALA A 46 9.73 14.82 13.55
N TRP A 47 9.12 13.65 13.73
CA TRP A 47 9.55 12.68 14.74
C TRP A 47 10.99 12.20 14.51
N LEU A 48 11.37 11.80 13.28
CA LEU A 48 12.74 11.39 12.96
C LEU A 48 13.77 12.48 13.28
N ALA A 49 13.43 13.75 13.06
CA ALA A 49 14.30 14.88 13.43
C ALA A 49 14.55 14.93 14.94
N THR A 50 13.53 14.68 15.77
CA THR A 50 13.68 14.60 17.24
C THR A 50 14.55 13.42 17.69
N GLN A 51 14.66 12.37 16.87
CA GLN A 51 15.52 11.22 17.12
C GLN A 51 16.96 11.41 16.61
N GLY A 52 17.29 12.58 16.04
CA GLY A 52 18.62 12.88 15.52
C GLY A 52 18.94 12.21 14.18
N ALA A 53 17.93 11.82 13.39
CA ALA A 53 18.15 11.28 12.06
C ALA A 53 18.85 12.30 11.14
N VAL A 54 19.79 11.84 10.33
CA VAL A 54 20.49 12.72 9.37
C VAL A 54 19.56 13.13 8.22
N PRO A 55 19.72 14.34 7.66
CA PRO A 55 18.81 14.86 6.62
C PRO A 55 18.64 13.95 5.40
N ALA A 56 19.71 13.26 4.98
CA ALA A 56 19.66 12.34 3.84
C ALA A 56 18.70 11.16 4.09
N HIS A 57 18.75 10.54 5.28
CA HIS A 57 17.85 9.44 5.65
C HIS A 57 16.40 9.92 5.79
N MET A 58 16.19 11.11 6.37
CA MET A 58 14.85 11.69 6.47
C MET A 58 14.24 11.94 5.09
N ALA A 59 15.02 12.46 4.14
CA ALA A 59 14.58 12.70 2.78
C ALA A 59 14.23 11.38 2.05
N GLN A 60 15.06 10.35 2.22
CA GLN A 60 14.81 9.02 1.67
C GLN A 60 13.52 8.40 2.23
N ILE A 61 13.35 8.37 3.56
CA ILE A 61 12.16 7.80 4.21
C ILE A 61 10.90 8.58 3.81
N ARG A 62 11.01 9.91 3.71
CA ARG A 62 9.91 10.74 3.21
C ARG A 62 9.53 10.38 1.77
N ALA A 63 10.50 10.20 0.89
CA ALA A 63 10.23 9.79 -0.50
C ALA A 63 9.54 8.41 -0.56
N LEU A 64 10.02 7.46 0.26
CA LEU A 64 9.40 6.14 0.40
C LEU A 64 7.94 6.23 0.84
N ILE A 65 7.64 6.97 1.91
CA ILE A 65 6.26 7.17 2.38
C ILE A 65 5.38 7.80 1.29
N LEU A 66 5.88 8.81 0.57
CA LEU A 66 5.10 9.46 -0.49
C LEU A 66 4.83 8.54 -1.69
N ALA A 67 5.69 7.54 -1.94
CA ALA A 67 5.49 6.59 -3.03
C ALA A 67 4.26 5.68 -2.82
N THR A 68 3.81 5.48 -1.56
CA THR A 68 2.61 4.68 -1.26
C THR A 68 1.30 5.41 -1.58
N GLN A 69 1.34 6.65 -2.09
CA GLN A 69 0.14 7.31 -2.63
C GLN A 69 -0.37 6.67 -3.92
N HIS A 70 0.45 5.84 -4.59
CA HIS A 70 0.12 5.19 -5.87
C HIS A 70 -0.28 6.14 -7.01
N THR A 71 0.10 7.42 -6.91
CA THR A 71 -0.23 8.48 -7.90
C THR A 71 0.79 8.56 -9.04
N ALA A 72 2.02 8.07 -8.84
CA ALA A 72 3.08 8.03 -9.83
C ALA A 72 3.81 6.68 -9.78
N ALA A 73 4.57 6.38 -10.84
CA ALA A 73 5.45 5.22 -10.86
C ALA A 73 6.60 5.41 -9.84
N PRO A 74 6.99 4.36 -9.10
CA PRO A 74 8.17 4.41 -8.24
C PRO A 74 9.41 4.84 -9.02
N ALA A 75 10.18 5.79 -8.47
CA ALA A 75 11.41 6.29 -9.08
C ALA A 75 12.63 5.42 -8.75
N THR A 76 12.58 4.68 -7.64
CA THR A 76 13.68 3.84 -7.15
C THR A 76 13.22 2.40 -6.87
N ARG A 77 14.19 1.47 -6.79
CA ARG A 77 13.90 0.07 -6.42
C ARG A 77 13.30 -0.04 -5.01
N GLU A 78 13.73 0.79 -4.06
CA GLU A 78 13.18 0.75 -2.69
C GLU A 78 11.74 1.27 -2.66
N GLU A 79 11.42 2.32 -3.41
CA GLU A 79 10.02 2.76 -3.57
C GLU A 79 9.17 1.66 -4.20
N ALA A 80 9.69 0.97 -5.22
CA ALA A 80 8.99 -0.14 -5.86
C ALA A 80 8.75 -1.31 -4.89
N LEU A 81 9.75 -1.66 -4.06
CA LEU A 81 9.61 -2.70 -3.03
C LEU A 81 8.56 -2.31 -1.98
N LEU A 82 8.53 -1.06 -1.54
CA LEU A 82 7.55 -0.60 -0.56
C LEU A 82 6.13 -0.60 -1.13
N VAL A 83 5.96 -0.12 -2.36
CA VAL A 83 4.68 -0.13 -3.09
C VAL A 83 4.18 -1.56 -3.31
N ASP A 84 5.05 -2.47 -3.74
CA ASP A 84 4.68 -3.87 -3.93
C ASP A 84 4.33 -4.56 -2.60
N ALA A 85 5.04 -4.22 -1.50
CA ALA A 85 4.73 -4.72 -0.17
C ALA A 85 3.38 -4.22 0.36
N ASP A 86 3.06 -2.94 0.14
CA ASP A 86 1.78 -2.33 0.49
C ASP A 86 0.62 -3.00 -0.27
N LEU A 87 0.81 -3.28 -1.55
CA LEU A 87 -0.16 -3.99 -2.39
C LEU A 87 -0.20 -5.50 -2.15
N GLY A 88 0.68 -6.06 -1.30
CA GLY A 88 0.84 -7.50 -1.10
C GLY A 88 -0.46 -8.22 -0.68
N ILE A 89 -1.37 -7.53 0.02
CA ILE A 89 -2.69 -8.08 0.40
C ILE A 89 -3.53 -8.50 -0.81
N LEU A 90 -3.32 -7.89 -1.98
CA LEU A 90 -4.05 -8.26 -3.19
C LEU A 90 -3.71 -9.70 -3.59
N GLY A 91 -2.44 -10.11 -3.46
CA GLY A 91 -1.96 -11.44 -3.81
C GLY A 91 -1.99 -12.45 -2.67
N ALA A 92 -2.60 -12.12 -1.53
CA ALA A 92 -2.78 -13.04 -0.41
C ALA A 92 -3.71 -14.20 -0.77
N SER A 93 -3.87 -15.15 0.16
CA SER A 93 -4.79 -16.26 -0.02
C SER A 93 -6.22 -15.74 -0.32
N PRO A 94 -7.05 -16.49 -1.07
CA PRO A 94 -8.43 -16.06 -1.35
C PRO A 94 -9.24 -15.74 -0.08
N ALA A 95 -8.97 -16.45 1.02
CA ALA A 95 -9.63 -16.23 2.30
C ALA A 95 -9.22 -14.90 2.94
N ASP A 96 -7.91 -14.61 2.98
CA ASP A 96 -7.37 -13.37 3.57
C ASP A 96 -7.82 -12.14 2.77
N PHE A 97 -7.75 -12.23 1.44
CA PHE A 97 -8.22 -11.15 0.57
C PHE A 97 -9.73 -10.92 0.72
N ALA A 98 -10.54 -11.99 0.83
CA ALA A 98 -11.97 -11.85 1.05
C ALA A 98 -12.30 -11.20 2.40
N ALA A 99 -11.55 -11.54 3.46
CA ALA A 99 -11.68 -10.91 4.77
C ALA A 99 -11.31 -9.41 4.71
N TYR A 100 -10.21 -9.09 4.03
CA TYR A 100 -9.80 -7.70 3.76
C TYR A 100 -10.88 -6.92 2.99
N ASP A 101 -11.40 -7.45 1.88
CA ASP A 101 -12.42 -6.78 1.07
C ASP A 101 -13.72 -6.56 1.84
N ALA A 102 -14.11 -7.52 2.69
CA ALA A 102 -15.26 -7.38 3.59
C ALA A 102 -15.03 -6.30 4.66
N ALA A 103 -13.82 -6.19 5.21
CA ALA A 103 -13.46 -5.14 6.16
C ALA A 103 -13.56 -3.74 5.51
N ILE A 104 -13.07 -3.58 4.28
CA ILE A 104 -13.24 -2.33 3.51
C ILE A 104 -14.73 -2.00 3.35
N ARG A 105 -15.59 -2.98 3.04
CA ARG A 105 -17.04 -2.70 2.95
C ARG A 105 -17.61 -2.17 4.26
N GLN A 106 -17.16 -2.70 5.40
CA GLN A 106 -17.62 -2.26 6.73
C GLN A 106 -17.14 -0.87 7.09
N GLU A 107 -15.90 -0.53 6.76
CA GLU A 107 -15.33 0.80 6.98
C GLU A 107 -16.14 1.87 6.22
N TYR A 108 -16.48 1.56 4.96
CA TYR A 108 -17.29 2.42 4.10
C TYR A 108 -18.80 2.17 4.27
N ARG A 109 -19.26 1.60 5.40
CA ARG A 109 -20.71 1.38 5.66
C ARG A 109 -21.54 2.66 5.58
N HIS A 110 -20.90 3.79 5.89
CA HIS A 110 -21.50 5.12 5.84
C HIS A 110 -21.75 5.62 4.41
N VAL A 111 -21.12 5.00 3.40
CA VAL A 111 -21.36 5.29 1.99
C VAL A 111 -22.53 4.45 1.46
N PRO A 112 -23.52 5.07 0.79
CA PRO A 112 -24.64 4.36 0.17
C PRO A 112 -24.16 3.26 -0.80
N GLY A 113 -24.81 2.09 -0.74
CA GLY A 113 -24.40 0.89 -1.47
C GLY A 113 -24.12 1.09 -2.98
N PRO A 114 -24.97 1.81 -3.75
CA PRO A 114 -24.69 2.07 -5.16
C PRO A 114 -23.42 2.91 -5.39
N LEU A 115 -23.20 3.95 -4.57
CA LEU A 115 -22.02 4.82 -4.68
C LEU A 115 -20.74 4.07 -4.29
N TYR A 116 -20.79 3.27 -3.21
CA TYR A 116 -19.68 2.42 -2.82
C TYR A 116 -19.27 1.47 -3.95
N ARG A 117 -20.24 0.81 -4.59
CA ARG A 117 -19.97 -0.13 -5.69
C ARG A 117 -19.30 0.55 -6.89
N ILE A 118 -19.72 1.76 -7.24
CA ILE A 118 -19.08 2.55 -8.30
C ILE A 118 -17.62 2.87 -7.94
N GLY A 119 -17.38 3.37 -6.73
CA GLY A 119 -16.04 3.69 -6.24
C GLY A 119 -15.13 2.46 -6.17
N ARG A 120 -15.60 1.39 -5.54
CA ARG A 120 -14.86 0.14 -5.40
C ARG A 120 -14.53 -0.47 -6.77
N ARG A 121 -15.48 -0.47 -7.71
CA ARG A 121 -15.25 -0.95 -9.09
C ARG A 121 -14.12 -0.17 -9.76
N LYS A 122 -14.09 1.16 -9.63
CA LYS A 122 -13.01 1.99 -10.20
C LYS A 122 -11.64 1.62 -9.63
N VAL A 123 -11.53 1.42 -8.31
CA VAL A 123 -10.28 1.04 -7.65
C VAL A 123 -9.79 -0.33 -8.15
N LEU A 124 -10.64 -1.35 -8.10
CA LEU A 124 -10.27 -2.72 -8.51
C LEU A 124 -9.90 -2.78 -10.01
N GLN A 125 -10.67 -2.10 -10.87
CA GLN A 125 -10.34 -1.99 -12.30
C GLN A 125 -9.04 -1.21 -12.53
N GLY A 126 -8.75 -0.21 -11.71
CA GLY A 126 -7.50 0.55 -11.77
C GLY A 126 -6.28 -0.36 -11.62
N PHE A 127 -6.29 -1.28 -10.66
CA PHE A 127 -5.23 -2.27 -10.49
C PHE A 127 -5.16 -3.25 -11.66
N LEU A 128 -6.29 -3.79 -12.14
CA LEU A 128 -6.30 -4.74 -13.26
C LEU A 128 -5.81 -4.15 -14.58
N LYS A 129 -5.97 -2.83 -14.77
CA LYS A 129 -5.46 -2.10 -15.95
C LYS A 129 -3.95 -1.93 -15.97
N ARG A 130 -3.26 -2.11 -14.84
CA ARG A 130 -1.79 -2.07 -14.81
C ARG A 130 -1.24 -3.27 -15.58
N GLY A 131 -0.19 -3.04 -16.37
CA GLY A 131 0.51 -4.13 -17.08
C GLY A 131 1.08 -5.16 -16.10
N ARG A 132 1.58 -4.69 -14.95
CA ARG A 132 1.94 -5.48 -13.77
C ARG A 132 1.44 -4.78 -12.51
N ILE A 133 0.87 -5.52 -11.57
CA ILE A 133 0.51 -5.00 -10.24
C ILE A 133 1.78 -4.90 -9.41
N TYR A 134 2.60 -5.96 -9.44
CA TYR A 134 3.89 -6.02 -8.74
C TYR A 134 5.05 -5.80 -9.74
N THR A 135 5.85 -4.79 -9.46
CA THR A 135 6.88 -4.27 -10.37
C THR A 135 8.27 -4.85 -10.11
N THR A 136 8.48 -5.41 -8.93
CA THR A 136 9.74 -6.02 -8.50
C THR A 136 9.74 -7.54 -8.70
N PRO A 137 10.92 -8.17 -8.92
CA PRO A 137 11.03 -9.62 -9.01
C PRO A 137 10.55 -10.35 -7.76
N GLU A 138 10.77 -9.78 -6.57
CA GLU A 138 10.52 -10.41 -5.28
C GLU A 138 9.03 -10.58 -4.98
N PHE A 139 8.16 -9.80 -5.61
CA PHE A 139 6.70 -9.89 -5.46
C PHE A 139 6.01 -10.47 -6.69
N ALA A 140 6.77 -10.90 -7.70
CA ALA A 140 6.22 -11.35 -8.98
C ALA A 140 5.30 -12.58 -8.83
N GLU A 141 5.54 -13.48 -7.87
CA GLU A 141 4.67 -14.65 -7.66
C GLU A 141 3.25 -14.29 -7.22
N LEU A 142 3.04 -13.10 -6.65
CA LEU A 142 1.74 -12.65 -6.17
C LEU A 142 0.80 -12.19 -7.29
N GLU A 143 1.33 -11.93 -8.49
CA GLU A 143 0.60 -11.31 -9.61
C GLU A 143 -0.63 -12.12 -10.02
N ALA A 144 -0.46 -13.44 -10.20
CA ALA A 144 -1.54 -14.32 -10.64
C ALA A 144 -2.68 -14.37 -9.62
N GLN A 145 -2.33 -14.55 -8.34
CA GLN A 145 -3.30 -14.59 -7.26
C GLN A 145 -4.00 -13.23 -7.08
N ALA A 146 -3.27 -12.12 -7.21
CA ALA A 146 -3.85 -10.79 -7.13
C ALA A 146 -4.90 -10.54 -8.21
N ARG A 147 -4.60 -10.90 -9.46
CA ARG A 147 -5.56 -10.76 -10.56
C ARG A 147 -6.81 -11.62 -10.35
N ALA A 148 -6.65 -12.86 -9.88
CA ALA A 148 -7.77 -13.73 -9.55
C ALA A 148 -8.65 -13.14 -8.43
N ASN A 149 -8.04 -12.69 -7.35
CA ASN A 149 -8.71 -12.05 -6.22
C ASN A 149 -9.49 -10.79 -6.65
N LEU A 150 -8.85 -9.88 -7.40
CA LEU A 150 -9.47 -8.67 -7.92
C LEU A 150 -10.65 -8.96 -8.87
N ALA A 151 -10.52 -9.96 -9.75
CA ALA A 151 -11.59 -10.37 -10.64
C ALA A 151 -12.81 -10.94 -9.88
N VAL A 152 -12.57 -11.75 -8.86
CA VAL A 152 -13.62 -12.30 -7.99
C VAL A 152 -14.29 -11.19 -7.17
N ALA A 153 -13.56 -10.21 -6.66
CA ALA A 153 -14.18 -9.06 -5.98
C ALA A 153 -15.04 -8.22 -6.95
N LEU A 154 -14.57 -8.02 -8.18
CA LEU A 154 -15.32 -7.28 -9.21
C LEU A 154 -16.64 -7.94 -9.60
N SER A 155 -16.70 -9.26 -9.68
CA SER A 155 -17.94 -9.98 -10.03
C SER A 155 -19.01 -9.93 -8.94
N LYS A 156 -18.64 -9.56 -7.72
CA LYS A 156 -19.54 -9.43 -6.55
C LYS A 156 -20.13 -8.03 -6.36
N LEU A 157 -19.69 -7.02 -7.13
CA LEU A 157 -20.17 -5.63 -7.07
C LEU A 157 -21.36 -5.38 -8.00
#